data_AF-A0A8S0SAK6-F1
#
_entry.id   AF-A0A8S0SAK6-F1
#
_cell.length_a   1.000
_cell.length_b   1.000
_cell.length_c   1.000
_cell.angle_alpha   90.00
_cell.angle_beta   90.00
_cell.angle_gamma   90.00
#
_symmetry.space_group_name_H-M   'P 1'
#
loop_
_entity.id
_entity.type
_entity.pdbx_description
1 polymer ?
#
loop_
_entity_poly.entity_id
_entity_poly.type
_entity_poly.pdbx_seq_one_letter_code
_entity_poly.pdbx_strand_id
1 'polypeptide(L)'
;MNQLKSPIKGVISDAKGRISCYKNDWLDGCGSGARILAPTAYIFFASALPVIAFGEQLSREMDGSLSIVETLVSTSICGIIHSIFGGQPKLILGVAEPTIIMYTYLYSYAKKGMGKELYFAWAGWYGLLISVSF
;
A
#
# COMPACT_ATOMS: atom_id res chain seq x y z
N MET A 1 -10.25 -23.68 24.91
CA MET A 1 -9.24 -22.95 25.71
C MET A 1 -7.78 -23.17 25.26
N ASN A 2 -7.48 -23.55 23.99
CA ASN A 2 -6.10 -23.82 23.53
C ASN A 2 -5.56 -22.88 22.43
N GLN A 3 -6.32 -21.86 22.00
CA GLN A 3 -5.89 -20.94 20.93
C GLN A 3 -4.93 -19.82 21.42
N LEU A 4 -4.73 -19.68 22.74
CA LEU A 4 -3.98 -18.57 23.34
C LEU A 4 -2.49 -18.84 23.60
N LYS A 5 -1.96 -20.04 23.27
CA LYS A 5 -0.57 -20.40 23.64
C LYS A 5 0.52 -19.85 22.70
N SER A 6 0.17 -19.23 21.57
CA SER A 6 1.12 -18.57 20.68
C SER A 6 0.41 -17.47 19.89
N PRO A 7 0.76 -16.19 20.07
CA PRO A 7 0.10 -15.06 19.38
C PRO A 7 0.27 -15.11 17.86
N ILE A 8 1.22 -15.88 17.35
CA ILE A 8 1.62 -15.94 15.93
C ILE A 8 1.11 -17.21 15.22
N LYS A 9 0.47 -18.12 15.95
CA LYS A 9 0.06 -19.44 15.41
C LYS A 9 -0.93 -19.33 14.24
N GLY A 10 -1.81 -18.33 14.28
CA GLY A 10 -2.76 -18.05 13.19
C GLY A 10 -2.03 -17.64 11.91
N VAL A 11 -1.13 -16.66 12.01
CA VAL A 11 -0.33 -16.17 10.88
C VAL A 11 0.51 -17.29 10.24
N ILE A 12 1.09 -18.17 11.06
CA ILE A 12 1.85 -19.32 10.56
C ILE A 12 0.95 -20.30 9.81
N SER A 13 -0.28 -20.53 10.29
CA SER A 13 -1.26 -21.38 9.61
C SER A 13 -1.66 -20.80 8.26
N ASP A 14 -1.93 -19.51 8.21
CA ASP A 14 -2.33 -18.81 6.98
C ASP A 14 -1.20 -18.79 5.95
N ALA A 15 0.04 -18.52 6.40
CA ALA A 15 1.23 -18.58 5.54
C ALA A 15 1.44 -19.99 4.96
N LYS A 16 1.29 -21.04 5.77
CA LYS A 16 1.43 -22.43 5.31
C LYS A 16 0.36 -22.79 4.27
N GLY A 17 -0.88 -22.36 4.46
CA GLY A 17 -1.94 -22.53 3.48
C GLY A 17 -1.63 -21.82 2.16
N ARG A 18 -1.16 -20.58 2.23
CA ARG A 18 -0.86 -19.76 1.05
C ARG A 18 0.31 -20.30 0.22
N ILE A 19 1.39 -20.74 0.87
CA ILE A 19 2.59 -21.28 0.19
C ILE A 19 2.25 -22.48 -0.70
N SER A 20 1.29 -23.33 -0.29
CA SER A 20 0.86 -24.49 -1.08
C SER A 20 0.22 -24.09 -2.41
N CYS A 21 -0.51 -22.97 -2.45
CA CYS A 21 -1.16 -22.45 -3.65
C CYS A 21 -0.24 -21.56 -4.48
N TYR A 22 0.75 -20.92 -3.87
CA TYR A 22 1.62 -19.94 -4.53
C TYR A 22 2.32 -20.51 -5.77
N LYS A 23 2.80 -21.76 -5.72
CA LYS A 23 3.42 -22.42 -6.88
C LYS A 23 2.45 -22.57 -8.06
N ASN A 24 1.19 -22.92 -7.77
CA ASN A 24 0.18 -23.12 -8.80
C ASN A 24 -0.21 -21.79 -9.44
N ASP A 25 -0.28 -20.70 -8.67
CA ASP A 25 -0.61 -19.37 -9.21
C ASP A 25 0.38 -18.91 -10.31
N TRP A 26 1.67 -19.20 -10.15
CA TRP A 26 2.68 -18.87 -11.17
C TRP A 26 2.54 -19.74 -12.43
N LEU A 27 2.23 -21.03 -12.25
CA LEU A 27 1.99 -21.95 -13.37
C LEU A 27 0.73 -21.57 -14.16
N ASP A 28 -0.37 -21.31 -13.45
CA ASP A 28 -1.65 -20.91 -14.02
C ASP A 28 -1.57 -19.52 -14.67
N GLY A 29 -0.83 -18.59 -14.05
CA GLY A 29 -0.57 -17.27 -14.60
C GLY A 29 0.20 -17.33 -15.92
N CYS A 30 1.28 -18.12 -15.99
CA CYS A 30 2.07 -18.30 -17.21
C CYS A 30 1.28 -19.06 -18.31
N GLY A 31 0.46 -20.03 -17.92
CA GLY A 31 -0.39 -20.80 -18.84
C GLY A 31 -1.62 -20.06 -19.40
N SER A 32 -2.01 -18.94 -18.79
CA SER A 32 -3.22 -18.19 -19.18
C SER A 32 -3.07 -17.41 -20.50
N GLY A 33 -1.85 -17.22 -21.01
CA GLY A 33 -1.58 -16.52 -22.27
C GLY A 33 -2.11 -15.09 -22.28
N ALA A 34 -2.68 -14.64 -23.41
CA ALA A 34 -3.16 -13.26 -23.56
C ALA A 34 -4.46 -12.94 -22.78
N ARG A 35 -5.16 -13.94 -22.23
CA ARG A 35 -6.44 -13.73 -21.53
C ARG A 35 -6.31 -12.89 -20.27
N ILE A 36 -5.13 -12.87 -19.64
CA ILE A 36 -4.85 -12.07 -18.44
C ILE A 36 -4.62 -10.58 -18.76
N LEU A 37 -4.34 -10.23 -20.02
CA LEU A 37 -4.03 -8.85 -20.40
C LEU A 37 -5.23 -7.91 -20.23
N ALA A 38 -6.43 -8.36 -20.63
CA ALA A 38 -7.65 -7.57 -20.50
C ALA A 38 -7.98 -7.18 -19.04
N PRO A 39 -8.06 -8.13 -18.08
CA PRO A 39 -8.30 -7.78 -16.67
C PRO A 39 -7.13 -7.00 -16.06
N THR A 40 -5.88 -7.27 -16.47
CA THR A 40 -4.71 -6.52 -15.96
C THR A 40 -4.77 -5.05 -16.38
N ALA A 41 -5.06 -4.78 -17.65
CA ALA A 41 -5.21 -3.41 -18.16
C ALA A 41 -6.39 -2.69 -17.49
N TYR A 42 -7.53 -3.38 -17.32
CA TYR A 42 -8.68 -2.82 -16.62
C TYR A 42 -8.34 -2.40 -15.18
N ILE A 43 -7.72 -3.29 -14.41
CA ILE A 43 -7.34 -2.99 -13.02
C ILE A 43 -6.25 -1.93 -12.95
N PHE A 44 -5.30 -1.91 -13.90
CA PHE A 44 -4.29 -0.86 -13.98
C PHE A 44 -4.90 0.54 -14.10
N PHE A 45 -5.83 0.75 -15.03
CA PHE A 45 -6.50 2.05 -15.16
C PHE A 45 -7.41 2.35 -13.97
N ALA A 46 -8.12 1.34 -13.47
CA ALA A 46 -8.99 1.49 -12.31
C ALA A 46 -8.22 1.91 -11.03
N SER A 47 -6.96 1.49 -10.88
CA SER A 47 -6.11 1.86 -9.73
C SER A 47 -5.25 3.10 -9.98
N ALA A 48 -4.81 3.35 -11.22
CA ALA A 48 -3.99 4.51 -11.55
C ALA A 48 -4.77 5.83 -11.48
N LEU A 49 -6.03 5.85 -11.96
CA LEU A 49 -6.83 7.08 -12.00
C LEU A 49 -7.09 7.68 -10.60
N PRO A 50 -7.52 6.91 -9.58
CA PRO A 50 -7.65 7.42 -8.23
C PRO A 50 -6.31 7.92 -7.66
N VAL A 51 -5.21 7.20 -7.90
CA VAL A 51 -3.88 7.59 -7.40
C VAL A 51 -3.42 8.92 -8.00
N ILE A 52 -3.71 9.16 -9.28
CA ILE A 52 -3.40 10.45 -9.93
C ILE A 52 -4.27 11.57 -9.33
N ALA A 53 -5.58 11.35 -9.20
CA ALA A 53 -6.50 12.34 -8.63
C ALA A 53 -6.12 12.69 -7.18
N PHE A 54 -5.90 11.68 -6.35
CA PHE A 54 -5.51 11.83 -4.96
C PHE A 54 -4.08 12.36 -4.80
N GLY A 55 -3.18 12.01 -5.70
CA GLY A 55 -1.83 12.58 -5.74
C GLY A 55 -1.84 14.08 -6.05
N GLU A 56 -2.74 14.54 -6.93
CA GLU A 56 -2.90 15.98 -7.22
C GLU A 56 -3.43 16.72 -5.99
N GLN A 57 -4.45 16.16 -5.35
CA GLN A 57 -5.03 16.73 -4.14
C GLN A 57 -3.98 16.87 -3.04
N LEU A 58 -3.23 15.78 -2.80
CA LEU A 58 -2.17 15.75 -1.80
C LEU A 58 -1.05 16.74 -2.12
N SER A 59 -0.69 16.87 -3.40
CA SER A 59 0.33 17.84 -3.84
C SER A 59 -0.09 19.27 -3.57
N ARG A 60 -1.37 19.61 -3.82
CA ARG A 60 -1.91 20.95 -3.55
C ARG A 60 -2.01 21.26 -2.07
N GLU A 61 -2.45 20.29 -1.27
CA GLU A 61 -2.60 20.44 0.17
C GLU A 61 -1.24 20.55 0.90
N MET A 62 -0.18 19.99 0.31
CA MET A 62 1.17 20.00 0.87
C MET A 62 2.11 21.05 0.25
N ASP A 63 1.60 22.09 -0.41
CA ASP A 63 2.41 23.12 -1.08
C ASP A 63 3.47 22.52 -2.05
N GLY A 64 3.12 21.45 -2.77
CA GLY A 64 4.02 20.75 -3.69
C GLY A 64 5.15 19.96 -3.02
N SER A 65 5.09 19.72 -1.69
CA SER A 65 6.10 18.89 -1.00
C SER A 65 6.13 17.46 -1.51
N LEU A 66 4.96 16.91 -1.85
CA LEU A 66 4.80 15.59 -2.41
C LEU A 66 4.15 15.71 -3.79
N SER A 67 4.75 15.09 -4.79
CA SER A 67 4.26 15.10 -6.16
C SER A 67 3.35 13.91 -6.46
N ILE A 68 2.54 14.07 -7.51
CA ILE A 68 1.74 12.99 -8.11
C ILE A 68 2.64 11.80 -8.47
N VAL A 69 3.81 12.08 -9.06
CA VAL A 69 4.75 11.05 -9.52
C VAL A 69 5.31 10.24 -8.34
N GLU A 70 5.65 10.91 -7.24
CA GLU A 70 6.17 10.24 -6.04
C GLU A 70 5.10 9.35 -5.40
N THR A 71 3.86 9.83 -5.36
CA THR A 71 2.70 9.06 -4.88
C THR A 71 2.45 7.83 -5.76
N LEU A 72 2.56 7.99 -7.08
CA LEU A 72 2.40 6.90 -8.04
C LEU A 72 3.51 5.85 -7.92
N VAL A 73 4.77 6.28 -7.82
CA VAL A 73 5.92 5.40 -7.64
C VAL A 73 5.82 4.66 -6.31
N SER A 74 5.48 5.35 -5.22
CA SER A 74 5.29 4.74 -3.89
C SER A 74 4.20 3.66 -3.92
N THR A 75 3.04 3.97 -4.50
CA THR A 75 1.93 3.00 -4.64
C THR A 75 2.33 1.81 -5.50
N SER A 76 3.09 2.04 -6.58
CA SER A 76 3.56 0.99 -7.48
C SER A 76 4.56 0.05 -6.79
N ILE A 77 5.55 0.59 -6.07
CA ILE A 77 6.53 -0.21 -5.33
C ILE A 77 5.82 -1.04 -4.26
N CYS A 78 4.92 -0.42 -3.48
CA CYS A 78 4.18 -1.13 -2.45
C CYS A 78 3.26 -2.21 -3.04
N GLY A 79 2.63 -1.94 -4.19
CA GLY A 79 1.83 -2.92 -4.93
C GLY A 79 2.64 -4.11 -5.43
N ILE A 80 3.86 -3.89 -5.95
CA ILE A 80 4.77 -4.97 -6.38
C ILE A 80 5.18 -5.82 -5.19
N ILE A 81 5.62 -5.19 -4.09
CA ILE A 81 6.02 -5.90 -2.88
C ILE A 81 4.83 -6.71 -2.33
N HIS A 82 3.63 -6.12 -2.27
CA HIS A 82 2.43 -6.82 -1.82
C HIS A 82 2.02 -7.96 -2.76
N SER A 83 2.23 -7.83 -4.07
CA SER A 83 1.88 -8.89 -5.02
C SER A 83 2.75 -10.15 -4.86
N ILE A 84 3.99 -9.99 -4.42
CA ILE A 84 4.96 -11.08 -4.21
C ILE A 84 4.82 -11.68 -2.80
N PHE A 85 4.73 -10.83 -1.78
CA PHE A 85 4.77 -11.27 -0.38
C PHE A 85 3.40 -11.28 0.32
N GLY A 86 2.36 -10.76 -0.33
CA GLY A 86 1.02 -10.65 0.25
C GLY A 86 0.33 -12.00 0.43
N GLY A 87 -0.41 -12.12 1.54
CA GLY A 87 -1.23 -13.31 1.83
C GLY A 87 -2.43 -13.48 0.87
N GLN A 88 -2.85 -12.41 0.17
CA GLN A 88 -4.01 -12.42 -0.71
C GLN A 88 -3.72 -11.73 -2.05
N PRO A 89 -3.50 -12.48 -3.15
CA PRO A 89 -3.10 -11.92 -4.45
C PRO A 89 -4.19 -11.08 -5.14
N LYS A 90 -5.45 -11.19 -4.70
CA LYS A 90 -6.59 -10.42 -5.24
C LYS A 90 -6.76 -9.04 -4.60
N LEU A 91 -5.92 -8.69 -3.63
CA LEU A 91 -5.99 -7.40 -2.95
C LEU A 91 -5.38 -6.31 -3.85
N ILE A 92 -6.13 -5.23 -4.05
CA ILE A 92 -5.65 -4.07 -4.79
C ILE A 92 -5.22 -3.03 -3.76
N LEU A 93 -3.94 -2.70 -3.77
CA LEU A 93 -3.39 -1.64 -2.93
C LEU A 93 -3.60 -0.29 -3.62
N GLY A 94 -4.10 0.70 -2.86
CA GLY A 94 -4.30 2.05 -3.37
C GLY A 94 -4.34 3.07 -2.24
N VAL A 95 -4.21 4.33 -2.61
CA VAL A 95 -4.41 5.47 -1.70
C VAL A 95 -5.91 5.74 -1.60
N ALA A 96 -6.40 5.91 -0.36
CA ALA A 96 -7.79 6.26 -0.09
C ALA A 96 -7.86 7.66 0.52
N GLU A 97 -9.01 8.32 0.35
CA GLU A 97 -9.27 9.67 0.85
C GLU A 97 -8.96 9.86 2.35
N PRO A 98 -9.33 8.94 3.27
CA PRO A 98 -9.00 9.10 4.69
C PRO A 98 -7.49 9.21 4.96
N THR A 99 -6.68 8.51 4.15
CA THR A 99 -5.22 8.58 4.25
C THR A 99 -4.70 9.95 3.87
N ILE A 100 -5.25 10.57 2.82
CA ILE A 100 -4.89 11.92 2.36
C ILE A 100 -5.23 12.95 3.43
N ILE A 101 -6.45 12.90 3.96
CA ILE A 101 -6.90 13.80 5.02
C ILE A 101 -5.93 13.74 6.21
N MET A 102 -5.57 12.53 6.65
CA MET A 102 -4.60 12.34 7.73
C MET A 102 -3.23 12.94 7.40
N TYR A 103 -2.70 12.70 6.20
CA TYR A 103 -1.43 13.24 5.75
C TYR A 103 -1.41 14.78 5.72
N THR A 104 -2.50 15.40 5.29
CA THR A 104 -2.66 16.86 5.26
C THR A 104 -2.76 17.47 6.65
N TYR A 105 -3.49 16.82 7.57
CA TYR A 105 -3.49 17.23 8.98
C TYR A 105 -2.09 17.13 9.59
N LEU A 106 -1.40 16.03 9.34
CA LEU A 106 -0.02 15.79 9.77
C LEU A 106 0.91 16.90 9.24
N TYR A 107 0.81 17.22 7.96
CA TYR A 107 1.60 18.27 7.33
C TYR A 107 1.30 19.64 7.92
N SER A 108 0.03 19.98 8.10
CA SER A 108 -0.40 21.25 8.72
C SER A 108 0.10 21.39 10.15
N TYR A 109 0.13 20.29 10.91
CA TYR A 109 0.67 20.26 12.28
C TYR A 109 2.19 20.46 12.29
N ALA A 110 2.92 19.69 11.46
CA ALA A 110 4.37 19.80 11.34
C ALA A 110 4.81 21.18 10.85
N LYS A 111 4.10 21.76 9.88
CA LYS A 111 4.39 23.10 9.34
C LYS A 111 4.30 24.20 10.40
N LYS A 112 3.36 24.10 11.34
CA LYS A 112 3.20 25.05 12.45
C LYS A 112 4.25 24.88 13.55
N GLY A 113 4.66 23.64 13.83
CA GLY A 113 5.56 23.34 14.95
C GLY A 113 7.05 23.24 14.60
N MET A 114 7.39 22.52 13.52
CA MET A 114 8.75 22.07 13.20
C MET A 114 9.26 22.53 11.82
N GLY A 115 8.37 23.07 10.97
CA GLY A 115 8.69 23.48 9.61
C GLY A 115 8.54 22.36 8.57
N LYS A 116 8.50 22.74 7.28
CA LYS A 116 8.23 21.86 6.14
C LYS A 116 9.33 20.80 5.93
N GLU A 117 10.59 21.15 6.18
CA GLU A 117 11.76 20.29 5.94
C GLU A 117 11.77 19.02 6.81
N LEU A 118 11.27 19.09 8.05
CA LEU A 118 11.25 17.95 8.97
C LEU A 118 10.02 17.05 8.79
N TYR A 119 9.09 17.41 7.92
CA TYR A 119 7.83 16.67 7.76
C TYR A 119 8.06 15.20 7.37
N PHE A 120 8.93 14.92 6.40
CA PHE A 120 9.18 13.56 5.93
C PHE A 120 9.82 12.67 6.99
N ALA A 121 10.76 13.20 7.76
CA ALA A 121 11.37 12.49 8.88
C ALA A 121 10.32 12.17 9.97
N TRP A 122 9.45 13.14 10.27
CA TRP A 122 8.38 12.95 11.24
C TRP A 122 7.31 11.95 10.77
N ALA A 123 6.93 12.00 9.49
CA ALA A 123 6.00 11.06 8.87
C ALA A 123 6.56 9.63 8.90
N GLY A 124 7.87 9.45 8.66
CA GLY A 124 8.54 8.16 8.80
C GLY A 124 8.49 7.61 10.23
N TRP A 125 8.66 8.47 11.23
CA TRP A 125 8.57 8.08 12.65
C TRP A 125 7.16 7.72 13.07
N TYR A 126 6.17 8.47 12.60
CA TYR A 126 4.77 8.14 12.79
C TYR A 126 4.41 6.78 12.15
N GLY A 127 4.92 6.51 10.94
CA GLY A 127 4.74 5.21 10.27
C GLY A 127 5.35 4.04 11.04
N LEU A 128 6.52 4.23 11.66
CA LEU A 128 7.14 3.22 12.52
C LEU A 128 6.30 2.94 13.77
N LEU A 129 5.81 3.98 14.44
CA LEU A 129 4.95 3.84 15.62
C LEU A 129 3.65 3.09 15.31
N ILE A 130 3.02 3.38 14.17
CA ILE A 130 1.84 2.64 13.72
C ILE A 130 2.19 1.16 13.52
N SER A 131 3.31 0.87 12.87
CA SER A 131 3.72 -0.51 12.55
C SER A 131 3.98 -1.37 13.80
N VAL A 132 4.34 -0.75 14.93
CA VAL A 132 4.56 -1.45 16.21
C VAL A 132 3.27 -1.60 17.02
N SER A 133 2.25 -0.79 16.74
CA SER A 133 1.00 -0.75 17.51
C SER A 133 -0.03 -1.77 17.03
N PHE A 134 0.25 -2.48 15.94
CA PHE A 134 -0.57 -3.58 15.37
C PHE A 134 0.18 -4.91 15.47
#